data_AF-A0A3Q0QY37-F1
#
_entry.id   AF-A0A3Q0QY37-F1
#
_cell.length_a   1.000
_cell.length_b   1.000
_cell.length_c   1.000
_cell.angle_alpha   90.00
_cell.angle_beta   90.00
_cell.angle_gamma   90.00
#
_symmetry.space_group_name_H-M   'P 1'
#
loop_
_entity.id
_entity.type
_entity.pdbx_description
1 polymer ?
#
loop_
_entity_poly.entity_id
_entity_poly.type
_entity_poly.pdbx_seq_one_letter_code
_entity_poly.pdbx_strand_id
1 'polypeptide(L)'
;LVFSATEPPAIIPEVNCVTCQGVAYQGTIAVTKTGKTCQSWSAQMPHTHNQTPENNHCKGLDNNYCRNPDNEKIPWCYTTDPDTRWEYCNVMQCSDTPASGIILANLSLLCVSYKKCPQSFLLSLSLAADDPVIPQMRTSAMRGTVPVIGA
;
A
#
# COMPACT_ATOMS: atom_id res chain seq x y z
N LEU A 1 37.90 -0.95 25.63
CA LEU A 1 36.71 -1.82 25.50
C LEU A 1 35.86 -1.22 24.39
N VAL A 2 35.77 -1.97 23.30
CA VAL A 2 35.02 -1.78 22.03
C VAL A 2 34.02 -0.60 21.92
N PHE A 3 34.32 0.33 21.01
CA PHE A 3 33.31 1.11 20.28
C PHE A 3 32.79 0.21 19.15
N SER A 4 31.66 -0.44 19.37
CA SER A 4 31.06 -1.30 18.35
C SER A 4 30.41 -0.45 17.25
N ALA A 5 30.79 -0.76 16.02
CA ALA A 5 30.32 -0.15 14.78
C ALA A 5 28.79 -0.06 14.72
N THR A 6 28.27 1.10 14.32
CA THR A 6 26.94 1.21 13.72
C THR A 6 27.13 1.70 12.29
N GLU A 7 26.64 0.86 11.40
CA GLU A 7 26.63 0.88 9.94
C GLU A 7 26.46 2.29 9.32
N PRO A 8 27.12 2.59 8.17
CA PRO A 8 26.81 3.79 7.39
C PRO A 8 25.30 3.82 7.11
N PRO A 9 24.61 4.96 7.24
CA PRO A 9 23.21 5.03 6.88
C PRO A 9 23.10 4.57 5.42
N ALA A 10 22.32 3.52 5.19
CA ALA A 10 21.91 3.15 3.85
C ALA A 10 21.32 4.42 3.23
N ILE A 11 22.05 5.05 2.31
CA ILE A 11 21.53 6.16 1.51
C ILE A 11 20.48 5.51 0.63
N ILE A 12 19.25 5.41 1.14
CA ILE A 12 18.08 5.12 0.33
C ILE A 12 18.07 6.31 -0.64
N PRO A 13 18.32 6.10 -1.95
CA PRO A 13 18.17 7.18 -2.89
C PRO A 13 16.74 7.66 -2.72
N GLU A 14 16.58 8.88 -2.25
CA GLU A 14 15.29 9.52 -2.13
C GLU A 14 14.62 9.34 -3.50
N VAL A 15 13.59 8.50 -3.57
CA VAL A 15 12.95 8.17 -4.84
C VAL A 15 12.19 9.42 -5.24
N ASN A 16 12.88 10.32 -5.95
CA ASN A 16 12.41 11.66 -6.25
C ASN A 16 11.63 11.73 -7.56
N CYS A 17 11.48 10.60 -8.27
CA CYS A 17 10.77 10.54 -9.53
C CYS A 17 9.72 9.42 -9.57
N VAL A 18 8.72 9.58 -10.44
CA VAL A 18 7.67 8.60 -10.71
C VAL A 18 7.89 7.92 -12.05
N THR A 19 7.72 6.61 -12.06
CA THR A 19 7.56 5.82 -13.30
C THR A 19 6.08 5.59 -13.54
N CYS A 20 5.63 5.64 -14.80
CA CYS A 20 4.23 5.45 -15.17
C CYS A 20 3.30 6.43 -14.41
N GLN A 21 2.26 5.92 -13.73
CA GLN A 21 1.31 6.70 -12.92
C GLN A 21 1.78 6.91 -11.46
N GLY A 22 2.95 6.39 -11.07
CA GLY A 22 3.44 6.52 -9.70
C GLY A 22 2.71 5.67 -8.66
N VAL A 23 2.02 4.59 -9.05
CA VAL A 23 1.38 3.65 -8.09
C VAL A 23 2.41 3.01 -7.16
N ALA A 24 3.64 2.82 -7.62
CA ALA A 24 4.75 2.30 -6.83
C ALA A 24 5.61 3.38 -6.17
N TYR A 25 5.26 4.66 -6.31
CA TYR A 25 6.02 5.77 -5.76
C TYR A 25 6.06 5.70 -4.23
N GLN A 26 7.28 5.71 -3.67
CA GLN A 26 7.54 5.63 -2.22
C GLN A 26 8.38 6.81 -1.71
N GLY A 27 8.49 7.89 -2.49
CA GLY A 27 9.21 9.08 -2.06
C GLY A 27 8.48 9.84 -0.94
N THR A 28 9.13 10.90 -0.46
CA THR A 28 8.76 11.66 0.75
C THR A 28 8.17 13.04 0.45
N ILE A 29 7.89 13.35 -0.82
CA ILE A 29 7.24 14.62 -1.20
C ILE A 29 5.87 14.70 -0.52
N ALA A 30 5.61 15.82 0.17
CA ALA A 30 4.40 16.06 0.96
C ALA A 30 3.75 17.43 0.66
N VAL A 31 3.97 17.93 -0.57
CA VAL A 31 3.50 19.24 -1.04
C VAL A 31 2.87 19.11 -2.42
N THR A 32 1.75 19.79 -2.63
CA THR A 32 1.00 19.78 -3.90
C THR A 32 1.67 20.66 -4.96
N LYS A 33 1.19 20.60 -6.21
CA LYS A 33 1.68 21.44 -7.31
C LYS A 33 1.57 22.93 -7.03
N THR A 34 0.51 23.35 -6.37
CA THR A 34 0.33 24.76 -5.97
C THR A 34 0.93 25.11 -4.62
N GLY A 35 1.71 24.20 -4.00
CA GLY A 35 2.43 24.48 -2.77
C GLY A 35 1.64 24.22 -1.48
N LYS A 36 0.49 23.54 -1.54
CA LYS A 36 -0.29 23.21 -0.34
C LYS A 36 0.33 22.03 0.40
N THR A 37 0.28 22.07 1.72
CA THR A 37 0.72 20.95 2.56
C THR A 37 -0.26 19.79 2.43
N CYS A 38 0.28 18.58 2.30
CA CYS A 38 -0.53 17.37 2.30
C CYS A 38 -1.05 17.05 3.71
N GLN A 39 -2.31 16.64 3.80
CA GLN A 39 -2.92 16.03 4.97
C GLN A 39 -2.39 14.59 5.12
N SER A 40 -2.18 14.16 6.37
CA SER A 40 -1.81 12.76 6.68
C SER A 40 -2.91 11.79 6.22
N TRP A 41 -2.53 10.66 5.62
CA TRP A 41 -3.47 9.61 5.21
C TRP A 41 -4.22 8.96 6.38
N SER A 42 -3.67 9.02 7.59
CA SER A 42 -4.36 8.57 8.81
C SER A 42 -5.25 9.65 9.42
N ALA A 43 -5.09 10.92 9.02
CA ALA A 43 -5.90 12.02 9.55
C ALA A 43 -7.23 12.12 8.81
N GLN A 44 -8.29 12.47 9.54
CA GLN A 44 -9.64 12.65 8.99
C GLN A 44 -10.09 14.11 8.94
N MET A 45 -9.15 15.04 9.13
CA MET A 45 -9.36 16.49 9.13
C MET A 45 -8.23 17.19 8.35
N PRO A 46 -8.52 18.27 7.60
CA PRO A 46 -9.84 18.84 7.34
C PRO A 46 -10.74 17.98 6.44
N HIS A 47 -10.17 17.04 5.67
CA HIS A 47 -10.93 16.23 4.73
C HIS A 47 -11.10 14.80 5.23
N THR A 48 -12.31 14.41 5.59
CA THR A 48 -12.65 13.01 5.89
C THR A 48 -12.60 12.16 4.62
N HIS A 49 -12.02 10.97 4.67
CA HIS A 49 -11.84 10.09 3.51
C HIS A 49 -11.63 8.61 3.86
N ASN A 50 -11.84 7.73 2.86
CA ASN A 50 -11.67 6.29 2.99
C ASN A 50 -10.27 5.78 2.62
N GLN A 51 -9.41 6.62 2.04
CA GLN A 51 -8.04 6.27 1.67
C GLN A 51 -7.11 6.27 2.89
N THR A 52 -7.34 5.37 3.82
CA THR A 52 -6.53 5.24 5.04
C THR A 52 -5.56 4.07 4.95
N PRO A 53 -4.47 4.07 5.74
CA PRO A 53 -3.55 2.92 5.81
C PRO A 53 -4.26 1.61 6.16
N GLU A 54 -5.30 1.66 6.99
CA GLU A 54 -6.11 0.51 7.45
C GLU A 54 -7.06 -0.02 6.37
N ASN A 55 -7.46 0.81 5.41
CA ASN A 55 -8.26 0.35 4.27
C ASN A 55 -7.38 -0.06 3.08
N ASN A 56 -6.14 0.43 3.04
CA ASN A 56 -5.25 0.32 1.88
C ASN A 56 -3.82 -0.11 2.27
N HIS A 57 -3.72 -1.23 3.00
CA HIS A 57 -2.47 -1.73 3.61
C HIS A 57 -1.28 -1.83 2.65
N CYS A 58 -1.55 -2.02 1.36
CA CYS A 58 -0.55 -2.32 0.33
C CYS A 58 -0.21 -1.10 -0.53
N LYS A 59 -0.78 0.08 -0.23
CA LYS A 59 -0.60 1.31 -1.00
C LYS A 59 0.46 2.25 -0.42
N GLY A 60 1.10 1.88 0.69
CA GLY A 60 2.18 2.66 1.30
C GLY A 60 1.74 4.05 1.73
N LEU A 61 0.54 4.17 2.32
CA LEU A 61 -0.05 5.44 2.73
C LEU A 61 0.60 5.97 4.03
N ASP A 62 1.92 6.15 4.00
CA ASP A 62 2.70 6.57 5.16
C ASP A 62 2.70 8.11 5.30
N ASN A 63 2.53 8.60 6.54
CA ASN A 63 2.49 10.02 6.88
C ASN A 63 1.54 10.81 5.95
N ASN A 64 2.01 11.92 5.39
CA ASN A 64 1.33 12.77 4.43
C ASN A 64 2.03 12.77 3.06
N TYR A 65 2.76 11.71 2.73
CA TYR A 65 3.51 11.65 1.47
C TYR A 65 2.58 11.42 0.29
N CYS A 66 2.89 12.01 -0.86
CA CYS A 66 2.12 11.87 -2.08
C CYS A 66 2.06 10.41 -2.52
N ARG A 67 0.85 9.91 -2.81
CA ARG A 67 0.63 8.52 -3.23
C ARG A 67 -0.43 8.46 -4.33
N ASN A 68 -0.54 7.29 -4.96
CA ASN A 68 -1.57 7.03 -5.95
C ASN A 68 -2.28 5.71 -5.63
N PRO A 69 -3.15 5.69 -4.60
CA PRO A 69 -3.83 4.47 -4.16
C PRO A 69 -4.90 3.97 -5.13
N ASP A 70 -5.46 4.85 -5.96
CA ASP A 70 -6.67 4.67 -6.77
C ASP A 70 -6.45 4.78 -8.28
N ASN A 71 -5.20 4.63 -8.74
CA ASN A 71 -4.84 4.56 -10.16
C ASN A 71 -5.16 5.85 -10.93
N GLU A 72 -5.03 6.99 -10.25
CA GLU A 72 -5.09 8.31 -10.86
C GLU A 72 -3.87 8.57 -11.77
N LYS A 73 -3.83 9.69 -12.50
CA LYS A 73 -2.77 9.99 -13.47
C LYS A 73 -1.36 10.05 -12.88
N ILE A 74 -1.20 10.64 -11.69
CA ILE A 74 0.08 10.81 -10.96
C ILE A 74 -0.20 10.84 -9.44
N PRO A 75 0.83 10.76 -8.57
CA PRO A 75 0.65 10.89 -7.14
C PRO A 75 -0.05 12.19 -6.72
N TRP A 76 -0.92 12.07 -5.74
CA TRP A 76 -1.74 13.13 -5.17
C TRP A 76 -1.79 12.97 -3.65
N CYS A 77 -2.38 13.96 -2.98
CA CYS A 77 -2.70 13.88 -1.56
C CYS A 77 -3.95 14.72 -1.24
N TYR A 78 -4.63 14.40 -0.13
CA TYR A 78 -5.54 15.36 0.51
C TYR A 78 -4.72 16.56 0.99
N THR A 79 -5.31 17.75 1.02
CA THR A 79 -4.58 18.96 1.44
C THR A 79 -4.99 19.39 2.85
N THR A 80 -4.16 20.17 3.53
CA THR A 80 -4.54 20.81 4.79
C THR A 80 -5.39 22.07 4.60
N ASP A 81 -5.63 22.49 3.36
CA ASP A 81 -6.48 23.62 3.01
C ASP A 81 -7.95 23.15 2.97
N PRO A 82 -8.86 23.74 3.77
CA PRO A 82 -10.27 23.35 3.81
C PRO A 82 -11.01 23.58 2.48
N ASP A 83 -10.53 24.48 1.62
CA ASP A 83 -11.19 24.79 0.34
C ASP A 83 -10.72 23.87 -0.80
N THR A 84 -9.59 23.19 -0.61
CA THR A 84 -9.01 22.28 -1.61
C THR A 84 -8.95 20.86 -1.08
N ARG A 85 -9.97 20.05 -1.40
CA ARG A 85 -10.07 18.67 -0.87
C ARG A 85 -8.82 17.83 -1.12
N TRP A 86 -8.35 17.78 -2.37
CA TRP A 86 -7.17 17.04 -2.76
C TRP A 86 -6.53 17.71 -3.98
N GLU A 87 -5.25 17.44 -4.20
CA GLU A 87 -4.53 17.97 -5.35
C GLU A 87 -3.38 17.05 -5.73
N TYR A 88 -2.98 17.12 -7.01
CA TYR A 88 -1.78 16.47 -7.49
C TYR A 88 -0.51 17.02 -6.85
N CYS A 89 0.46 16.13 -6.69
CA CYS A 89 1.79 16.50 -6.26
C CYS A 89 2.71 16.84 -7.43
N ASN A 90 3.72 17.65 -7.15
CA ASN A 90 4.77 17.97 -8.13
C ASN A 90 5.88 16.91 -8.08
N VAL A 91 5.58 15.70 -8.54
CA VAL A 91 6.58 14.62 -8.64
C VAL A 91 7.03 14.49 -10.09
N MET A 92 8.34 14.62 -10.34
CA MET A 92 8.90 14.53 -11.69
C MET A 92 8.82 13.12 -12.25
N GLN A 93 8.63 12.96 -13.56
CA GLN A 93 8.81 11.64 -14.17
C GLN A 93 10.29 11.26 -14.20
N CYS A 94 10.58 9.98 -13.95
CA CYS A 94 11.93 9.47 -14.13
C CYS A 94 12.30 9.64 -15.60
N SER A 95 13.45 10.26 -15.88
CA SER A 95 13.97 10.30 -17.24
C SER A 95 14.41 8.89 -17.61
N ASP A 96 13.80 8.33 -18.66
CA ASP A 96 14.30 7.12 -19.30
C ASP A 96 15.58 7.48 -20.06
N THR A 97 16.68 7.78 -19.36
CA THR A 97 18.01 7.76 -19.97
C THR A 97 18.52 6.33 -19.84
N PRO A 98 18.45 5.50 -20.90
CA PRO A 98 19.16 4.24 -20.89
C PRO A 98 20.65 4.56 -20.88
N ALA A 99 21.30 4.40 -19.74
CA ALA A 99 22.73 4.12 -19.74
C ALA A 99 22.88 2.78 -20.50
N SER A 100 23.30 2.86 -21.77
CA SER A 100 23.41 1.76 -22.76
C SER A 100 22.18 1.59 -23.66
N GLY A 101 22.34 2.01 -24.92
CA GLY A 101 21.32 1.99 -25.95
C GLY A 101 20.78 0.60 -26.30
N ILE A 102 19.68 0.23 -25.65
CA ILE A 102 18.77 -0.82 -26.12
C ILE A 102 17.44 -0.15 -26.42
N ILE A 103 17.08 -0.04 -27.71
CA ILE A 103 15.76 0.40 -28.14
C ILE A 103 14.78 -0.73 -27.79
N LEU A 104 14.17 -0.66 -26.60
CA LEU A 104 13.01 -1.50 -26.29
C LEU A 104 11.76 -0.80 -26.80
N ALA A 105 11.44 -1.03 -28.07
CA ALA A 105 10.13 -0.76 -28.63
C ALA A 105 9.11 -1.71 -27.97
N ASN A 106 8.54 -1.31 -26.82
CA ASN A 106 7.22 -1.67 -26.28
C ASN A 106 7.09 -1.23 -24.80
N LEU A 107 7.16 0.08 -24.55
CA LEU A 107 7.13 0.66 -23.20
C LEU A 107 5.75 0.65 -22.52
N SER A 108 4.69 0.26 -23.25
CA SER A 108 3.33 0.13 -22.72
C SER A 108 3.11 -1.12 -21.83
N LEU A 109 4.01 -2.12 -21.88
CA LEU A 109 3.89 -3.38 -21.12
C LEU A 109 4.63 -3.39 -19.78
N LEU A 110 5.50 -2.41 -19.50
CA LEU A 110 6.28 -2.36 -18.25
C LEU A 110 5.57 -1.64 -17.08
N CYS A 111 4.44 -0.99 -17.33
CA CYS A 111 3.71 -0.22 -16.31
C CYS A 111 2.81 -1.06 -15.40
N VAL A 112 2.85 -2.39 -15.49
CA VAL A 112 2.01 -3.26 -14.66
C VAL A 112 2.67 -3.46 -13.29
N SER A 113 2.52 -2.47 -12.41
CA SER A 113 2.89 -2.61 -10.99
C SER A 113 1.90 -3.53 -10.27
N TYR A 114 2.08 -4.84 -10.39
CA TYR A 114 1.50 -5.78 -9.43
C TYR A 114 2.38 -5.80 -8.18
N LYS A 115 2.16 -4.88 -7.24
CA LYS A 115 2.57 -5.15 -5.86
C LYS A 115 1.66 -6.26 -5.34
N LYS A 116 2.12 -7.53 -5.42
CA LYS A 116 1.53 -8.61 -4.63
C LYS A 116 1.76 -8.26 -3.17
N CYS A 117 0.68 -7.86 -2.50
CA CYS A 117 0.69 -7.73 -1.07
C CYS A 117 0.78 -9.14 -0.47
N PRO A 118 1.70 -9.45 0.44
CA PRO A 118 1.67 -10.72 1.15
C PRO A 118 0.39 -10.74 1.99
N GLN A 119 -0.60 -11.49 1.54
CA GLN A 119 -1.94 -11.57 2.12
C GLN A 119 -1.97 -12.46 3.39
N SER A 120 -0.83 -12.69 4.06
CA SER A 120 -0.66 -13.82 4.96
C SER A 120 0.00 -13.50 6.31
N PHE A 121 -0.34 -12.38 6.96
CA PHE A 121 0.02 -12.18 8.37
C PHE A 121 -0.95 -11.28 9.14
N LEU A 122 -2.26 -11.42 8.91
CA LEU A 122 -3.30 -10.81 9.76
C LEU A 122 -4.44 -11.78 10.08
N LEU A 123 -4.09 -12.96 10.59
CA LEU A 123 -4.99 -13.68 11.49
C LEU A 123 -4.17 -14.28 12.63
N SER A 124 -4.69 -14.11 13.85
CA SER A 124 -4.24 -14.66 15.15
C SER A 124 -3.09 -13.95 15.88
N LEU A 125 -3.47 -13.08 16.83
CA LEU A 125 -2.97 -13.15 18.20
C LEU A 125 -3.96 -12.47 19.17
N SER A 126 -5.18 -12.99 19.19
CA SER A 126 -6.00 -12.99 20.39
C SER A 126 -5.74 -14.33 21.10
N LEU A 127 -5.32 -14.22 22.36
CA LEU A 127 -4.94 -15.29 23.29
C LEU A 127 -5.91 -16.49 23.27
N ALA A 128 -5.36 -17.69 23.13
CA ALA A 128 -5.84 -18.88 23.84
C ALA A 128 -4.68 -19.87 23.97
N ALA A 129 -4.44 -20.28 25.20
CA ALA A 129 -3.38 -21.18 25.62
C ALA A 129 -3.68 -22.65 25.26
N ASP A 130 -2.63 -23.45 25.33
CA ASP A 130 -2.58 -24.92 25.47
C ASP A 130 -2.78 -25.80 24.21
N ASP A 131 -1.64 -26.14 23.58
CA ASP A 131 -1.37 -27.51 23.08
C ASP A 131 -1.29 -28.48 24.29
N PRO A 132 -1.61 -29.80 24.22
CA PRO A 132 -1.12 -30.70 23.15
C PRO A 132 -1.94 -32.02 22.86
N VAL A 133 -1.50 -32.76 21.81
CA VAL A 133 -1.62 -34.23 21.55
C VAL A 133 -2.93 -34.83 20.96
N ILE A 134 -2.77 -35.49 19.80
CA ILE A 134 -3.71 -36.41 19.09
C ILE A 134 -3.66 -37.82 19.73
N PRO A 135 -4.77 -38.56 20.03
CA PRO A 135 -5.26 -39.62 19.11
C PRO A 135 -6.76 -40.08 19.17
N GLN A 136 -7.28 -40.45 17.99
CA GLN A 136 -8.19 -41.58 17.65
C GLN A 136 -9.67 -41.65 18.12
N MET A 137 -10.54 -41.83 17.11
CA MET A 137 -11.69 -42.76 16.98
C MET A 137 -13.06 -42.55 17.67
N ARG A 138 -14.09 -42.79 16.81
CA ARG A 138 -15.43 -43.43 17.01
C ARG A 138 -16.70 -42.59 17.23
N THR A 139 -17.53 -42.59 16.17
CA THR A 139 -18.96 -42.93 16.08
C THR A 139 -19.94 -42.44 17.17
N SER A 140 -20.99 -41.69 16.80
CA SER A 140 -22.34 -42.25 16.49
C SER A 140 -23.39 -41.16 16.20
N ALA A 141 -24.20 -41.43 15.18
CA ALA A 141 -25.58 -41.02 14.86
C ALA A 141 -26.22 -39.76 15.47
N MET A 142 -26.87 -38.96 14.62
CA MET A 142 -28.33 -38.70 14.71
C MET A 142 -28.98 -38.55 13.33
N ARG A 143 -30.14 -39.19 13.19
CA ARG A 143 -31.11 -39.15 12.08
C ARG A 143 -31.72 -37.76 11.89
N GLY A 144 -32.13 -37.45 10.67
CA GLY A 144 -33.02 -36.32 10.36
C GLY A 144 -33.57 -36.38 8.94
N THR A 145 -34.85 -36.69 8.82
CA THR A 145 -35.64 -37.08 7.64
C THR A 145 -35.94 -35.93 6.66
N VAL A 146 -36.03 -36.25 5.36
CA VAL A 146 -36.55 -35.39 4.27
C VAL A 146 -38.08 -35.37 4.27
N PRO A 147 -38.74 -34.24 3.96
CA PRO A 147 -40.05 -34.27 3.32
C PRO A 147 -40.03 -33.65 1.92
N VAL A 148 -40.85 -34.29 1.09
CA VAL A 148 -41.19 -34.04 -0.32
C VAL A 148 -41.97 -32.74 -0.46
N ILE A 149 -41.74 -31.97 -1.53
CA ILE A 149 -42.67 -30.93 -1.98
C ILE A 149 -43.07 -31.26 -3.42
N GLY A 150 -44.35 -31.60 -3.60
CA GLY A 150 -45.02 -31.63 -4.88
C GLY A 150 -45.96 -30.45 -5.00
N ALA A 151 -45.98 -29.85 -6.19
CA ALA A 151 -47.09 -29.15 -6.83
C ALA A 151 -46.78 -29.10 -8.33
#